data_AF-A0A964R194-F1
#
_entry.id   AF-A0A964R194-F1
#
_cell.length_a   1.000
_cell.length_b   1.000
_cell.length_c   1.000
_cell.angle_alpha   90.00
_cell.angle_beta   90.00
_cell.angle_gamma   90.00
#
_symmetry.space_group_name_H-M   'P 1'
#
loop_
_entity.id
_entity.type
_entity.pdbx_description
1 polymer ?
#
loop_
_entity_poly.entity_id
_entity_poly.type
_entity_poly.pdbx_seq_one_letter_code
_entity_poly.pdbx_strand_id
1 'polypeptide(L)'
;MISYAELERFYEGLVMKLRERGVVCAITSGMACVHYGVAETTKDCDLLCHSGSFNVLLDLLGETEISGHRCGYRGNLSPPLDARWHRGGWTSHFEWVAPTGALTLDVFGHALRESSPWPRDVFGLYAGPHTVAQMKRTNRDKDWPFITALGTRMVEADDERGWLHVFDANALAELLKEHDCPPDIVAVRPAIRLVQETDPRAAGALNAERKLWAEHDRLRIKILERHLRPYVSAVRRARAGRDLSLLADHAVRVECAGQHLPENPLRDYGLEKIVAEAKAGLVETGVLPESALTWLPDVMIYFKWLET
;
A
#
# COMPACT_ATOMS: atom_id res chain seq x y z
N MET A 1 23.27 -8.27 12.36
CA MET A 1 22.29 -7.37 11.72
C MET A 1 22.62 -7.36 10.24
N ILE A 2 21.65 -7.64 9.37
CA ILE A 2 21.85 -7.65 7.91
C ILE A 2 21.97 -6.20 7.43
N SER A 3 22.97 -5.90 6.61
CA SER A 3 23.13 -4.56 6.03
C SER A 3 22.04 -4.25 5.00
N TYR A 4 21.75 -2.98 4.75
CA TYR A 4 20.78 -2.59 3.72
C TYR A 4 21.15 -3.17 2.35
N ALA A 5 22.43 -3.12 1.96
CA ALA A 5 22.89 -3.67 0.67
C ALA A 5 22.72 -5.20 0.56
N GLU A 6 22.75 -5.94 1.66
CA GLU A 6 22.42 -7.38 1.65
C GLU A 6 20.92 -7.60 1.54
N LEU A 7 20.12 -6.80 2.26
CA LEU A 7 18.66 -6.83 2.19
C LEU A 7 18.15 -6.50 0.79
N GLU A 8 18.70 -5.46 0.17
CA GLU A 8 18.36 -5.02 -1.19
C GLU A 8 18.70 -6.11 -2.21
N ARG A 9 19.93 -6.63 -2.21
CA ARG A 9 20.34 -7.73 -3.11
C ARG A 9 19.46 -8.97 -2.94
N PHE A 10 19.04 -9.28 -1.72
CA PHE A 10 18.15 -10.41 -1.47
C PHE A 10 16.78 -10.22 -2.15
N TYR A 11 16.11 -9.09 -1.92
CA TYR A 11 14.78 -8.85 -2.47
C TYR A 11 14.78 -8.59 -3.97
N GLU A 12 15.79 -7.89 -4.50
CA GLU A 12 15.97 -7.75 -5.95
C GLU A 12 16.18 -9.12 -6.59
N GLY A 13 17.02 -9.97 -5.98
CA GLY A 13 17.23 -11.36 -6.40
C GLY A 13 15.93 -12.19 -6.41
N LEU A 14 15.09 -12.02 -5.39
CA LEU A 14 13.78 -12.66 -5.33
C LEU A 14 12.87 -12.20 -6.48
N VAL A 15 12.78 -10.89 -6.72
CA VAL A 15 11.95 -10.34 -7.80
C VAL A 15 12.45 -10.71 -9.19
N MET A 16 13.78 -10.75 -9.40
CA MET A 16 14.35 -11.24 -10.66
C MET A 16 13.94 -12.69 -10.94
N LYS A 17 14.08 -13.59 -9.96
CA LYS A 17 13.67 -15.00 -10.09
C LYS A 17 12.17 -15.15 -10.37
N LEU A 18 11.32 -14.34 -9.73
CA LEU A 18 9.88 -14.32 -10.02
C LEU A 18 9.60 -13.92 -11.46
N ARG A 19 10.23 -12.85 -11.94
CA ARG A 19 10.03 -12.35 -13.30
C ARG A 19 10.56 -13.30 -14.37
N GLU A 20 11.66 -14.00 -14.10
CA GLU A 20 12.16 -15.10 -14.94
C GLU A 20 11.14 -16.24 -15.08
N ARG A 21 10.31 -16.46 -14.04
CA ARG A 21 9.17 -17.41 -14.06
C ARG A 21 7.89 -16.80 -14.67
N GLY A 22 7.96 -15.62 -15.28
CA GLY A 22 6.82 -14.94 -15.91
C GLY A 22 5.86 -14.26 -14.93
N VAL A 23 6.28 -14.06 -13.67
CA VAL A 23 5.45 -13.39 -12.65
C VAL A 23 5.49 -11.88 -12.85
N VAL A 24 4.31 -11.27 -12.88
CA VAL A 24 4.17 -9.81 -12.83
C VAL A 24 4.24 -9.38 -11.37
N CYS A 25 5.39 -8.82 -10.95
CA CYS A 25 5.61 -8.30 -9.60
C CYS A 25 6.60 -7.13 -9.56
N ALA A 26 6.53 -6.30 -8.53
CA ALA A 26 7.41 -5.16 -8.34
C ALA A 26 7.58 -4.78 -6.85
N ILE A 27 8.81 -4.41 -6.47
CA ILE A 27 9.12 -3.89 -5.12
C ILE A 27 8.46 -2.52 -4.95
N THR A 28 7.84 -2.25 -3.79
CA THR A 28 7.16 -0.97 -3.52
C THR A 28 7.52 -0.39 -2.15
N SER A 29 6.86 0.72 -1.77
CA SER A 29 6.93 1.35 -0.44
C SER A 29 8.36 1.66 0.03
N GLY A 30 8.81 1.17 1.19
CA GLY A 30 10.06 1.58 1.82
C GLY A 30 11.30 1.39 0.94
N MET A 31 11.47 0.19 0.36
CA MET A 31 12.60 -0.10 -0.53
C MET A 31 12.54 0.74 -1.80
N ALA A 32 11.35 0.91 -2.39
CA ALA A 32 11.19 1.77 -3.56
C ALA A 32 11.50 3.24 -3.23
N CYS A 33 11.17 3.72 -2.03
CA CYS A 33 11.55 5.05 -1.58
C CYS A 33 13.07 5.23 -1.44
N VAL A 34 13.81 4.19 -1.05
CA VAL A 34 15.28 4.23 -1.06
C VAL A 34 15.81 4.24 -2.49
N HIS A 35 15.28 3.37 -3.37
CA HIS A 35 15.63 3.36 -4.79
C HIS A 35 15.42 4.72 -5.47
N TYR A 36 14.30 5.37 -5.18
CA TYR A 36 14.00 6.72 -5.66
C TYR A 36 14.66 7.83 -4.84
N GLY A 37 15.60 7.52 -3.94
CA GLY A 37 16.39 8.52 -3.20
C GLY A 37 15.57 9.48 -2.34
N VAL A 38 14.36 9.12 -1.93
CA VAL A 38 13.52 9.90 -1.00
C VAL A 38 13.60 9.37 0.44
N ALA A 39 14.23 8.22 0.65
CA ALA A 39 14.54 7.65 1.95
C ALA A 39 15.99 7.12 1.98
N GLU A 40 16.60 7.06 3.17
CA GLU A 40 17.97 6.55 3.32
C GLU A 40 18.04 5.03 3.52
N THR A 41 17.11 4.47 4.30
CA THR A 41 17.10 3.04 4.64
C THR A 41 15.67 2.54 4.85
N THR A 42 15.48 1.21 4.75
CA THR A 42 14.27 0.51 5.18
C THR A 42 14.63 -0.84 5.83
N LYS A 43 13.67 -1.47 6.51
CA LYS A 43 13.85 -2.75 7.22
C LYS A 43 13.00 -3.90 6.65
N ASP A 44 11.97 -3.55 5.89
CA ASP A 44 10.97 -4.42 5.31
C ASP A 44 10.90 -4.23 3.79
N CYS A 45 10.39 -5.27 3.12
CA CYS A 45 10.07 -5.22 1.70
C CYS A 45 8.57 -5.40 1.52
N ASP A 46 7.96 -4.48 0.79
CA ASP A 46 6.60 -4.59 0.30
C ASP A 46 6.67 -5.01 -1.18
N LEU A 47 5.88 -6.00 -1.57
CA LEU A 47 5.83 -6.54 -2.93
C LEU A 47 4.42 -6.45 -3.49
N LEU A 48 4.27 -5.76 -4.62
CA LEU A 48 3.10 -5.91 -5.47
C LEU A 48 3.30 -7.15 -6.34
N CYS A 49 2.34 -8.08 -6.31
CA CYS A 49 2.37 -9.30 -7.10
C CYS A 49 0.98 -9.57 -7.66
N HIS A 50 0.90 -9.85 -8.96
CA HIS A 50 -0.39 -10.10 -9.61
C HIS A 50 -1.01 -11.37 -9.03
N SER A 51 -2.30 -11.33 -8.69
CA SER A 51 -2.97 -12.43 -7.97
C SER A 51 -2.95 -13.76 -8.72
N GLY A 52 -2.94 -13.72 -10.05
CA GLY A 52 -2.77 -14.90 -10.90
C GLY A 52 -1.40 -15.60 -10.78
N SER A 53 -0.41 -14.98 -10.14
CA SER A 53 0.95 -15.51 -9.96
C SER A 53 1.24 -15.99 -8.53
N PHE A 54 0.25 -15.99 -7.64
CA PHE A 54 0.47 -16.31 -6.23
C PHE A 54 1.00 -17.72 -5.97
N ASN A 55 0.59 -18.72 -6.75
CA ASN A 55 1.15 -20.08 -6.61
C ASN A 55 2.65 -20.10 -6.94
N VAL A 56 3.05 -19.44 -8.02
CA VAL A 56 4.47 -19.35 -8.43
C VAL A 56 5.30 -18.62 -7.37
N LEU A 57 4.73 -17.56 -6.78
CA LEU A 57 5.35 -16.84 -5.66
C LEU A 57 5.48 -17.75 -4.43
N LEU A 58 4.42 -18.45 -4.04
CA LEU A 58 4.41 -19.32 -2.88
C LEU A 58 5.44 -20.46 -3.02
N ASP A 59 5.53 -21.07 -4.19
CA ASP A 59 6.50 -22.12 -4.50
C ASP A 59 7.93 -21.59 -4.35
N LEU A 60 8.23 -20.42 -4.96
CA LEU A 60 9.55 -19.81 -4.82
C LEU A 60 9.88 -19.46 -3.36
N LEU A 61 8.93 -18.92 -2.60
CA LEU A 61 9.12 -18.62 -1.19
C LEU A 61 9.39 -19.89 -0.38
N GLY A 62 8.72 -21.00 -0.72
CA GLY A 62 8.92 -22.31 -0.08
C GLY A 62 10.30 -22.92 -0.35
N GLU A 63 10.91 -22.59 -1.49
CA GLU A 63 12.26 -22.98 -1.89
C GLU A 63 13.35 -22.04 -1.34
N THR A 64 12.98 -20.83 -0.89
CA THR A 64 13.93 -19.78 -0.52
C THR A 64 14.34 -19.89 0.94
N GLU A 65 15.63 -20.09 1.18
CA GLU A 65 16.25 -20.11 2.50
C GLU A 65 17.25 -18.95 2.68
N ILE A 66 17.32 -18.40 3.90
CA ILE A 66 18.31 -17.40 4.30
C ILE A 66 19.08 -17.93 5.49
N SER A 67 20.38 -18.18 5.32
CA SER A 67 21.24 -18.75 6.37
C SER A 67 20.69 -20.04 6.98
N GLY A 68 20.04 -20.89 6.18
CA GLY A 68 19.39 -22.14 6.62
C GLY A 68 18.00 -21.97 7.27
N HIS A 69 17.47 -20.75 7.30
CA HIS A 69 16.12 -20.47 7.78
C HIS A 69 15.14 -20.41 6.60
N ARG A 70 14.04 -21.16 6.72
CA ARG A 70 12.98 -21.22 5.72
C ARG A 70 12.00 -20.07 5.87
N CYS A 71 11.37 -19.70 4.76
CA CYS A 71 10.25 -18.77 4.76
C CYS A 71 9.05 -19.37 5.51
N GLY A 72 8.39 -18.56 6.34
CA GLY A 72 7.12 -18.87 6.98
C GLY A 72 6.17 -17.68 6.89
N TYR A 73 4.89 -17.93 7.14
CA TYR A 73 3.96 -16.82 7.39
C TYR A 73 4.29 -16.10 8.69
N ARG A 74 4.20 -14.77 8.68
CA ARG A 74 4.41 -13.94 9.86
C ARG A 74 3.23 -14.05 10.82
N GLY A 75 3.45 -14.75 11.94
CA GLY A 75 2.46 -14.95 12.99
C GLY A 75 1.15 -15.64 12.52
N ASN A 76 0.08 -15.49 13.30
CA ASN A 76 -1.23 -16.09 12.99
C ASN A 76 -2.23 -15.10 12.35
N LEU A 77 -1.83 -13.83 12.20
CA LEU A 77 -2.69 -12.77 11.68
C LEU A 77 -2.74 -12.73 10.15
N SER A 78 -1.67 -13.17 9.48
CA SER A 78 -1.57 -13.11 8.01
C SER A 78 -2.61 -14.00 7.32
N PRO A 79 -3.55 -13.44 6.54
CA PRO A 79 -4.35 -14.17 5.55
C PRO A 79 -3.48 -15.00 4.58
N PRO A 80 -4.06 -16.04 3.95
CA PRO A 80 -3.37 -16.83 2.94
C PRO A 80 -3.11 -16.01 1.67
N LEU A 81 -1.99 -16.31 1.00
CA LEU A 81 -1.64 -15.75 -0.30
C LEU A 81 -2.51 -16.37 -1.41
N ASP A 82 -3.76 -15.92 -1.48
CA ASP A 82 -4.78 -16.45 -2.40
C ASP A 82 -5.65 -15.31 -2.94
N ALA A 83 -5.91 -15.35 -4.25
CA ALA A 83 -6.58 -14.31 -5.00
C ALA A 83 -7.97 -13.95 -4.44
N ARG A 84 -8.69 -14.92 -3.88
CA ARG A 84 -10.04 -14.74 -3.33
C ARG A 84 -10.10 -13.71 -2.21
N TRP A 85 -9.05 -13.65 -1.38
CA TRP A 85 -8.96 -12.68 -0.28
C TRP A 85 -8.19 -11.42 -0.69
N HIS A 86 -7.14 -11.52 -1.50
CA HIS A 86 -6.40 -10.32 -1.91
C HIS A 86 -7.24 -9.33 -2.72
N ARG A 87 -8.23 -9.80 -3.50
CA ARG A 87 -9.24 -8.94 -4.16
C ARG A 87 -10.10 -8.14 -3.18
N GLY A 88 -10.18 -8.58 -1.91
CA GLY A 88 -10.89 -7.91 -0.83
C GLY A 88 -10.04 -6.96 0.00
N GLY A 89 -8.78 -6.72 -0.41
CA GLY A 89 -7.84 -5.86 0.32
C GLY A 89 -7.08 -6.56 1.45
N TRP A 90 -7.16 -7.88 1.55
CA TRP A 90 -6.29 -8.68 2.42
C TRP A 90 -4.85 -8.72 1.86
N THR A 91 -3.87 -8.82 2.75
CA THR A 91 -2.44 -8.88 2.39
C THR A 91 -1.76 -10.03 3.14
N SER A 92 -0.77 -10.67 2.53
CA SER A 92 -0.06 -11.81 3.13
C SER A 92 1.34 -11.43 3.53
N HIS A 93 1.73 -11.80 4.74
CA HIS A 93 3.00 -11.41 5.34
C HIS A 93 3.84 -12.64 5.62
N PHE A 94 5.10 -12.57 5.23
CA PHE A 94 6.06 -13.64 5.34
C PHE A 94 7.29 -13.19 6.10
N GLU A 95 7.99 -14.14 6.70
CA GLU A 95 9.24 -13.89 7.40
C GLU A 95 10.24 -15.03 7.26
N TRP A 96 11.52 -14.66 7.28
CA TRP A 96 12.64 -15.57 7.51
C TRP A 96 13.23 -15.23 8.88
N VAL A 97 12.97 -16.08 9.87
CA VAL A 97 13.42 -15.87 11.26
C VAL A 97 14.87 -16.32 11.41
N ALA A 98 15.82 -15.43 11.08
CA ALA A 98 17.26 -15.67 11.23
C ALA A 98 17.79 -15.14 12.58
N PRO A 99 18.93 -15.68 13.11
CA PRO A 99 19.53 -15.23 14.37
C PRO A 99 19.91 -13.76 14.38
N THR A 100 20.17 -13.18 13.22
CA THR A 100 20.59 -11.78 13.03
C THR A 100 19.42 -10.79 12.96
N GLY A 101 18.18 -11.30 12.99
CA GLY A 101 16.94 -10.56 12.83
C GLY A 101 16.00 -11.23 11.81
N ALA A 102 14.69 -10.98 11.93
CA ALA A 102 13.73 -11.44 10.95
C ALA A 102 13.78 -10.56 9.69
N LEU A 103 13.87 -11.17 8.51
CA LEU A 103 13.56 -10.46 7.25
C LEU A 103 12.08 -10.66 6.96
N THR A 104 11.38 -9.59 6.60
CA THR A 104 9.93 -9.61 6.39
C THR A 104 9.54 -9.15 4.99
N LEU A 105 8.59 -9.87 4.40
CA LEU A 105 8.01 -9.58 3.10
C LEU A 105 6.49 -9.44 3.21
N ASP A 106 5.96 -8.28 2.84
CA ASP A 106 4.52 -8.02 2.82
C ASP A 106 4.04 -8.00 1.37
N VAL A 107 3.10 -8.88 1.03
CA VAL A 107 2.63 -9.10 -0.34
C VAL A 107 1.23 -8.54 -0.54
N PHE A 108 1.09 -7.74 -1.59
CA PHE A 108 -0.13 -7.05 -2.00
C PHE A 108 -0.55 -7.54 -3.39
N GLY A 109 -1.83 -7.87 -3.56
CA GLY A 109 -2.38 -8.19 -4.89
C GLY A 109 -2.66 -6.95 -5.74
N HIS A 110 -2.97 -5.85 -5.05
CA HIS A 110 -3.34 -4.55 -5.60
C HIS A 110 -2.59 -3.46 -4.86
N ALA A 111 -2.32 -2.34 -5.53
CA ALA A 111 -2.01 -1.13 -4.81
C ALA A 111 -3.30 -0.62 -4.16
N LEU A 112 -3.39 -0.66 -2.82
CA LEU A 112 -4.65 -0.55 -2.07
C LEU A 112 -5.41 0.78 -2.27
N ARG A 113 -4.77 1.76 -2.92
CA ARG A 113 -5.29 3.10 -3.22
C ARG A 113 -4.97 3.48 -4.67
N GLU A 114 -4.98 2.49 -5.56
CA GLU A 114 -4.65 2.66 -6.97
C GLU A 114 -5.79 3.29 -7.77
N SER A 115 -5.48 4.32 -8.56
CA SER A 115 -6.41 4.86 -9.57
C SER A 115 -6.33 4.12 -10.91
N SER A 116 -5.30 3.30 -11.10
CA SER A 116 -5.04 2.55 -12.32
C SER A 116 -4.29 1.27 -11.97
N PRO A 117 -4.42 0.18 -12.76
CA PRO A 117 -3.72 -1.07 -12.48
C PRO A 117 -2.20 -0.87 -12.36
N TRP A 118 -1.64 -1.16 -11.19
CA TRP A 118 -0.21 -1.00 -10.90
C TRP A 118 0.76 -1.70 -11.88
N PRO A 119 0.42 -2.81 -12.59
CA PRO A 119 1.35 -3.41 -13.56
C PRO A 119 1.74 -2.49 -14.73
N ARG A 120 0.96 -1.42 -14.97
CA ARG A 120 1.25 -0.42 -16.01
C ARG A 120 2.30 0.62 -15.56
N ASP A 121 2.64 0.64 -14.29
CA ASP A 121 3.53 1.62 -13.67
C ASP A 121 4.66 0.86 -12.95
N VAL A 122 5.53 0.24 -13.73
CA VAL A 122 6.70 -0.53 -13.27
C VAL A 122 7.97 0.06 -13.87
N PHE A 123 8.97 0.29 -13.04
CA PHE A 123 10.27 0.85 -13.44
C PHE A 123 11.40 -0.05 -12.94
N GLY A 124 12.03 -0.78 -13.86
CA GLY A 124 12.98 -1.84 -13.47
C GLY A 124 12.30 -2.85 -12.55
N LEU A 125 12.92 -3.21 -11.43
CA LEU A 125 12.38 -4.15 -10.43
C LEU A 125 11.33 -3.51 -9.49
N TYR A 126 11.15 -2.19 -9.58
CA TYR A 126 10.35 -1.40 -8.64
C TYR A 126 9.02 -0.96 -9.26
N ALA A 127 8.01 -0.75 -8.42
CA ALA A 127 6.79 -0.05 -8.81
C ALA A 127 7.12 1.41 -9.05
N GLY A 128 6.52 2.03 -10.06
CA GLY A 128 6.77 3.41 -10.45
C GLY A 128 6.46 4.41 -9.32
N PRO A 129 7.05 5.62 -9.37
CA PRO A 129 6.88 6.64 -8.33
C PRO A 129 5.40 6.95 -8.03
N HIS A 130 4.54 6.95 -9.06
CA HIS A 130 3.10 7.17 -8.91
C HIS A 130 2.45 6.09 -8.03
N THR A 131 2.69 4.81 -8.33
CA THR A 131 2.16 3.67 -7.57
C THR A 131 2.71 3.67 -6.14
N VAL A 132 3.99 3.97 -5.95
CA VAL A 132 4.60 4.03 -4.61
C VAL A 132 3.97 5.15 -3.76
N ALA A 133 3.75 6.32 -4.36
CA ALA A 133 3.07 7.43 -3.70
C ALA A 133 1.64 7.05 -3.29
N GLN A 134 0.88 6.35 -4.14
CA GLN A 134 -0.46 5.83 -3.80
C GLN A 134 -0.44 4.83 -2.66
N MET A 135 0.52 3.89 -2.68
CA MET A 135 0.71 2.90 -1.62
C MET A 135 0.98 3.55 -0.26
N LYS A 136 1.71 4.67 -0.26
CA LYS A 136 2.09 5.42 0.94
C LYS A 136 1.03 6.37 1.50
N ARG A 137 -0.15 6.50 0.88
CA ARG A 137 -1.29 7.29 1.44
C ARG A 137 -1.93 6.58 2.66
N THR A 138 -1.12 6.37 3.69
CA THR A 138 -1.47 5.65 4.92
C THR A 138 -1.91 6.61 6.01
N ASN A 139 -2.37 6.06 7.14
CA ASN A 139 -2.62 6.82 8.35
C ASN A 139 -1.35 7.26 9.12
N ARG A 140 -0.14 7.02 8.60
CA ARG A 140 1.12 7.35 9.29
C ARG A 140 1.63 8.70 8.83
N ASP A 141 1.74 9.66 9.76
CA ASP A 141 2.22 11.02 9.44
C ASP A 141 3.60 11.04 8.77
N LYS A 142 4.48 10.08 9.08
CA LYS A 142 5.84 9.98 8.52
C LYS A 142 5.89 9.58 7.03
N ASP A 143 4.82 9.04 6.46
CA ASP A 143 4.81 8.64 5.05
C ASP A 143 4.60 9.83 4.11
N TRP A 144 3.94 10.90 4.58
CA TRP A 144 3.53 12.05 3.78
C TRP A 144 4.69 12.86 3.17
N PRO A 145 5.81 13.11 3.88
CA PRO A 145 6.98 13.73 3.26
C PRO A 145 7.53 12.93 2.07
N PHE A 146 7.50 11.59 2.12
CA PHE A 146 7.93 10.76 1.01
C PHE A 146 6.99 10.86 -0.19
N ILE A 147 5.67 10.94 0.04
CA ILE A 147 4.66 11.12 -1.01
C ILE A 147 4.89 12.46 -1.72
N THR A 148 5.07 13.55 -0.97
CA THR A 148 5.39 14.86 -1.52
C THR A 148 6.70 14.84 -2.31
N ALA A 149 7.77 14.26 -1.76
CA ALA A 149 9.07 14.19 -2.44
C ALA A 149 9.01 13.38 -3.76
N LEU A 150 8.26 12.27 -3.79
CA LEU A 150 8.01 11.52 -5.02
C LEU A 150 7.21 12.37 -6.03
N GLY A 151 6.16 13.05 -5.57
CA GLY A 151 5.36 13.95 -6.41
C GLY A 151 6.18 15.07 -7.03
N THR A 152 7.04 15.73 -6.25
CA THR A 152 7.96 16.77 -6.73
C THR A 152 8.88 16.24 -7.83
N ARG A 153 9.56 15.11 -7.59
CA ARG A 153 10.46 14.51 -8.60
C ARG A 153 9.74 14.11 -9.88
N MET A 154 8.49 13.68 -9.77
CA MET A 154 7.68 13.35 -10.94
C MET A 154 7.37 14.60 -11.77
N VAL A 155 6.96 15.70 -11.13
CA VAL A 155 6.72 16.98 -11.85
C VAL A 155 8.00 17.49 -12.50
N GLU A 156 9.13 17.46 -11.79
CA GLU A 156 10.45 17.84 -12.32
C GLU A 156 10.91 16.96 -13.49
N ALA A 157 10.36 15.75 -13.60
CA ALA A 157 10.62 14.80 -14.69
C ALA A 157 9.51 14.79 -15.76
N ASP A 158 8.68 15.84 -15.83
CA ASP A 158 7.56 16.01 -16.76
C ASP A 158 6.48 14.91 -16.66
N ASP A 159 6.36 14.23 -15.51
CA ASP A 159 5.26 13.33 -15.21
C ASP A 159 4.16 14.07 -14.43
N GLU A 160 3.14 14.51 -15.18
CA GLU A 160 1.98 15.25 -14.68
C GLU A 160 1.26 14.56 -13.51
N ARG A 161 1.37 13.23 -13.39
CA ARG A 161 0.76 12.49 -12.27
C ARG A 161 1.38 12.88 -10.92
N GLY A 162 2.57 13.50 -10.92
CA GLY A 162 3.26 14.00 -9.73
C GLY A 162 2.46 15.03 -8.97
N TRP A 163 1.70 15.88 -9.67
CA TRP A 163 0.80 16.86 -9.09
C TRP A 163 -0.28 16.25 -8.17
N LEU A 164 -0.60 14.96 -8.32
CA LEU A 164 -1.54 14.26 -7.42
C LEU A 164 -0.95 13.91 -6.05
N HIS A 165 0.35 14.11 -5.87
CA HIS A 165 1.12 13.60 -4.73
C HIS A 165 1.83 14.68 -3.93
N VAL A 166 1.74 15.95 -4.31
CA VAL A 166 2.31 17.08 -3.56
C VAL A 166 1.29 17.56 -2.51
N PHE A 167 1.53 17.27 -1.23
CA PHE A 167 0.65 17.62 -0.10
C PHE A 167 1.23 18.70 0.82
N ASP A 168 2.40 19.23 0.50
CA ASP A 168 2.99 20.38 1.18
C ASP A 168 2.71 21.67 0.41
N ALA A 169 2.19 22.69 1.09
CA ALA A 169 1.77 23.94 0.45
C ALA A 169 2.94 24.72 -0.15
N ASN A 170 4.10 24.71 0.52
CA ASN A 170 5.28 25.44 0.05
C ASN A 170 5.88 24.72 -1.16
N ALA A 171 6.07 23.40 -1.08
CA ALA A 171 6.55 22.60 -2.20
C ALA A 171 5.65 22.73 -3.43
N LEU A 172 4.32 22.71 -3.23
CA LEU A 172 3.36 22.90 -4.31
C LEU A 172 3.44 24.32 -4.91
N ALA A 173 3.58 25.34 -4.08
CA ALA A 173 3.73 26.72 -4.53
C ALA A 173 5.02 26.94 -5.34
N GLU A 174 6.15 26.35 -4.92
CA GLU A 174 7.40 26.43 -5.69
C GLU A 174 7.26 25.72 -7.05
N LEU A 175 6.70 24.50 -7.09
CA LEU A 175 6.47 23.80 -8.35
C LEU A 175 5.58 24.58 -9.31
N LEU A 176 4.53 25.24 -8.81
CA LEU A 176 3.62 26.05 -9.63
C LEU A 176 4.25 27.34 -10.19
N LYS A 177 5.41 27.76 -9.69
CA LYS A 177 6.18 28.87 -10.29
C LYS A 177 6.99 28.41 -11.51
N GLU A 178 7.40 27.15 -11.52
CA GLU A 178 8.34 26.60 -12.48
C GLU A 178 7.65 25.73 -13.54
N HIS A 179 6.50 25.15 -13.22
CA HIS A 179 5.77 24.19 -14.05
C HIS A 179 4.28 24.51 -14.10
N ASP A 180 3.69 24.33 -15.28
CA ASP A 180 2.24 24.42 -15.47
C ASP A 180 1.55 23.15 -14.94
N CYS A 181 0.51 23.32 -14.12
CA CYS A 181 -0.32 22.21 -13.67
C CYS A 181 -1.50 22.00 -14.63
N PRO A 182 -1.69 20.77 -15.18
CA PRO A 182 -2.80 20.49 -16.07
C PRO A 182 -4.19 20.79 -15.46
N PRO A 183 -5.12 21.41 -16.20
CA PRO A 183 -6.43 21.81 -15.68
C PRO A 183 -7.30 20.65 -15.14
N ASP A 184 -7.15 19.46 -15.72
CA ASP A 184 -7.83 18.23 -15.28
C ASP A 184 -7.33 17.76 -13.91
N ILE A 185 -6.03 17.91 -13.63
CA ILE A 185 -5.47 17.64 -12.31
C ILE A 185 -5.99 18.65 -11.28
N VAL A 186 -6.07 19.94 -11.64
CA VAL A 186 -6.67 20.97 -10.77
C VAL A 186 -8.14 20.66 -10.48
N ALA A 187 -8.88 20.11 -11.45
CA ALA A 187 -10.27 19.70 -11.25
C ALA A 187 -10.42 18.53 -10.25
N VAL A 188 -9.47 17.59 -10.26
CA VAL A 188 -9.46 16.44 -9.34
C VAL A 188 -8.92 16.80 -7.94
N ARG A 189 -8.04 17.82 -7.84
CA ARG A 189 -7.49 18.32 -6.58
C ARG A 189 -7.73 19.83 -6.40
N PRO A 190 -8.92 20.23 -5.92
CA PRO A 190 -9.29 21.63 -5.75
C PRO A 190 -8.32 22.45 -4.88
N ALA A 191 -7.59 21.82 -3.96
CA ALA A 191 -6.59 22.50 -3.14
C ALA A 191 -5.43 23.10 -3.97
N ILE A 192 -5.13 22.56 -5.16
CA ILE A 192 -4.11 23.13 -6.05
C ILE A 192 -4.52 24.52 -6.52
N ARG A 193 -5.81 24.72 -6.85
CA ARG A 193 -6.33 26.04 -7.25
C ARG A 193 -6.12 27.08 -6.15
N LEU A 194 -6.35 26.71 -4.90
CA LEU A 194 -6.13 27.61 -3.76
C LEU A 194 -4.65 28.04 -3.66
N VAL A 195 -3.70 27.15 -3.96
CA VAL A 195 -2.28 27.51 -4.01
C VAL A 195 -1.99 28.45 -5.19
N GLN A 196 -2.53 28.17 -6.39
CA GLN A 196 -2.39 29.03 -7.56
C GLN A 196 -2.91 30.45 -7.31
N GLU A 197 -4.02 30.58 -6.58
CA GLU A 197 -4.65 31.85 -6.22
C GLU A 197 -3.99 32.54 -5.01
N THR A 198 -2.95 31.94 -4.41
CA THR A 198 -2.31 32.41 -3.17
C THR A 198 -3.33 32.57 -2.03
N ASP A 199 -4.34 31.71 -1.99
CA ASP A 199 -5.39 31.75 -0.98
C ASP A 199 -4.86 31.28 0.38
N PRO A 200 -5.06 32.04 1.48
CA PRO A 200 -4.57 31.69 2.81
C PRO A 200 -5.11 30.35 3.34
N ARG A 201 -6.20 29.82 2.76
CA ARG A 201 -6.81 28.53 3.13
C ARG A 201 -6.09 27.33 2.51
N ALA A 202 -5.17 27.53 1.56
CA ALA A 202 -4.54 26.45 0.81
C ALA A 202 -3.84 25.40 1.69
N ALA A 203 -3.09 25.84 2.71
CA ALA A 203 -2.44 24.92 3.65
C ALA A 203 -3.46 24.08 4.44
N GLY A 204 -4.58 24.70 4.85
CA GLY A 204 -5.68 24.00 5.52
C GLY A 204 -6.35 22.98 4.60
N ALA A 205 -6.58 23.32 3.34
CA ALA A 205 -7.16 22.42 2.35
C ALA A 205 -6.25 21.21 2.06
N LEU A 206 -4.94 21.41 1.86
CA LEU A 206 -4.00 20.30 1.65
C LEU A 206 -3.90 19.38 2.87
N ASN A 207 -3.87 19.96 4.08
CA ASN A 207 -3.92 19.16 5.31
C ASN A 207 -5.22 18.37 5.44
N ALA A 208 -6.34 18.93 5.00
CA ALA A 208 -7.63 18.26 4.97
C ALA A 208 -7.64 17.07 4.00
N GLU A 209 -7.09 17.22 2.79
CA GLU A 209 -6.90 16.10 1.85
C GLU A 209 -6.05 14.98 2.46
N ARG A 210 -4.94 15.34 3.12
CA ARG A 210 -4.08 14.41 3.83
C ARG A 210 -4.84 13.63 4.89
N LYS A 211 -5.61 14.34 5.73
CA LYS A 211 -6.39 13.71 6.80
C LYS A 211 -7.50 12.83 6.24
N LEU A 212 -8.14 13.22 5.14
CA LEU A 212 -9.10 12.35 4.45
C LEU A 212 -8.48 10.98 4.12
N TRP A 213 -7.32 10.97 3.45
CA TRP A 213 -6.61 9.73 3.13
C TRP A 213 -6.23 8.90 4.35
N ALA A 214 -5.77 9.55 5.42
CA ALA A 214 -5.44 8.89 6.68
C ALA A 214 -6.69 8.22 7.30
N GLU A 215 -7.83 8.91 7.30
CA GLU A 215 -9.10 8.39 7.82
C GLU A 215 -9.63 7.24 6.97
N HIS A 216 -9.48 7.31 5.64
CA HIS A 216 -9.78 6.19 4.75
C HIS A 216 -8.97 4.94 5.07
N ASP A 217 -7.65 5.10 5.25
CA ASP A 217 -6.79 3.97 5.58
C ASP A 217 -7.13 3.38 6.96
N ARG A 218 -7.38 4.24 7.95
CA ARG A 218 -7.82 3.83 9.29
C ARG A 218 -9.13 3.05 9.24
N LEU A 219 -10.12 3.50 8.47
CA LEU A 219 -11.40 2.79 8.31
C LEU A 219 -11.22 1.45 7.60
N ARG A 220 -10.43 1.41 6.52
CA ARG A 220 -10.09 0.17 5.80
C ARG A 220 -9.50 -0.87 6.76
N ILE A 221 -8.50 -0.48 7.55
CA ILE A 221 -7.88 -1.35 8.56
C ILE A 221 -8.92 -1.81 9.58
N LYS A 222 -9.72 -0.89 10.13
CA LYS A 222 -10.78 -1.20 11.11
C LYS A 222 -11.81 -2.20 10.57
N ILE A 223 -12.15 -2.14 9.29
CA ILE A 223 -13.08 -3.07 8.65
C ILE A 223 -12.45 -4.48 8.60
N LEU A 224 -11.22 -4.59 8.12
CA LEU A 224 -10.49 -5.86 8.03
C LEU A 224 -10.28 -6.49 9.42
N GLU A 225 -9.84 -5.71 10.41
CA GLU A 225 -9.54 -6.19 11.76
C GLU A 225 -10.74 -6.84 12.47
N ARG A 226 -11.98 -6.41 12.17
CA ARG A 226 -13.20 -7.00 12.75
C ARG A 226 -13.34 -8.50 12.46
N HIS A 227 -12.75 -8.97 11.36
CA HIS A 227 -12.85 -10.37 10.93
C HIS A 227 -11.66 -11.23 11.39
N LEU A 228 -10.58 -10.63 11.92
CA LEU A 228 -9.35 -11.37 12.22
C LEU A 228 -9.46 -12.30 13.43
N ARG A 229 -10.21 -11.92 14.48
CA ARG A 229 -10.24 -12.70 15.74
C ARG A 229 -10.64 -14.18 15.55
N PRO A 230 -11.76 -14.52 14.87
CA PRO A 230 -12.11 -15.92 14.64
C PRO A 230 -11.07 -16.65 13.79
N TYR A 231 -10.58 -16.01 12.71
CA TYR A 231 -9.55 -16.56 11.84
C TYR A 231 -8.25 -16.90 12.58
N VAL A 232 -7.70 -15.95 13.33
CA VAL A 232 -6.47 -16.12 14.13
C VAL A 232 -6.60 -17.27 15.11
N SER A 233 -7.77 -17.39 15.75
CA SER A 233 -8.06 -18.46 16.70
C SER A 233 -8.05 -19.84 16.02
N ALA A 234 -8.63 -19.94 14.82
CA ALA A 234 -8.67 -21.17 14.04
C ALA A 234 -7.28 -21.58 13.54
N VAL A 235 -6.52 -20.64 12.95
CA VAL A 235 -5.14 -20.89 12.50
C VAL A 235 -4.26 -21.34 13.65
N ARG A 236 -4.33 -20.65 14.80
CA ARG A 236 -3.56 -21.03 15.99
C ARG A 236 -3.88 -22.45 16.48
N ARG A 237 -5.15 -22.86 16.47
CA ARG A 237 -5.55 -24.23 16.85
C ARG A 237 -5.06 -25.26 15.83
N ALA A 238 -5.24 -24.99 14.54
CA ALA A 238 -4.88 -25.92 13.48
C ALA A 238 -3.36 -26.14 13.35
N ARG A 239 -2.55 -25.15 13.77
CA ARG A 239 -1.08 -25.21 13.80
C ARG A 239 -0.49 -25.75 15.11
N ALA A 240 -1.27 -25.86 16.18
CA ALA A 240 -0.75 -26.15 17.51
C ALA A 240 0.06 -27.47 17.54
N GLY A 241 1.32 -27.39 17.97
CA GLY A 241 2.22 -28.55 18.07
C GLY A 241 2.73 -29.12 16.75
N ARG A 242 2.52 -28.41 15.63
CA ARG A 242 2.94 -28.87 14.29
C ARG A 242 4.06 -27.97 13.76
N ASP A 243 5.14 -28.61 13.29
CA ASP A 243 6.12 -27.97 12.44
C ASP A 243 5.69 -28.16 10.98
N LEU A 244 5.31 -27.07 10.31
CA LEU A 244 4.71 -27.10 8.98
C LEU A 244 5.65 -26.43 7.98
N SER A 245 5.79 -27.05 6.80
CA SER A 245 6.35 -26.35 5.63
C SER A 245 5.44 -25.19 5.21
N LEU A 246 5.97 -24.24 4.45
CA LEU A 246 5.20 -23.08 3.98
C LEU A 246 3.93 -23.49 3.22
N LEU A 247 4.02 -24.50 2.35
CA LEU A 247 2.87 -25.02 1.59
C LEU A 247 1.83 -25.68 2.50
N ALA A 248 2.26 -26.43 3.51
CA ALA A 248 1.35 -27.05 4.47
C ALA A 248 0.67 -26.01 5.37
N ASP A 249 1.40 -24.98 5.82
CA ASP A 249 0.83 -23.85 6.57
C ASP A 249 -0.14 -23.03 5.71
N HIS A 250 0.20 -22.82 4.43
CA HIS A 250 -0.70 -22.16 3.48
C HIS A 250 -2.03 -22.91 3.33
N ALA A 251 -1.99 -24.23 3.13
CA ALA A 251 -3.21 -25.04 3.01
C ALA A 251 -4.10 -24.91 4.27
N VAL A 252 -3.51 -24.96 5.46
CA VAL A 252 -4.22 -24.73 6.73
C VAL A 252 -4.85 -23.33 6.77
N ARG A 253 -4.14 -22.30 6.32
CA ARG A 253 -4.65 -20.91 6.29
C ARG A 253 -5.78 -20.74 5.28
N VAL A 254 -5.71 -21.36 4.11
CA VAL A 254 -6.77 -21.35 3.10
C VAL A 254 -8.05 -21.96 3.67
N GLU A 255 -7.95 -23.12 4.34
CA GLU A 255 -9.10 -23.76 4.99
C GLU A 255 -9.70 -22.87 6.08
N CYS A 256 -8.86 -22.34 6.99
CA CYS A 256 -9.32 -21.46 8.06
C CYS A 256 -9.95 -20.18 7.50
N ALA A 257 -9.37 -19.59 6.46
CA ALA A 257 -9.89 -18.38 5.83
C ALA A 257 -11.25 -18.64 5.17
N GLY A 258 -11.44 -19.80 4.52
CA GLY A 258 -12.73 -20.18 3.91
C GLY A 258 -13.89 -20.24 4.90
N GLN A 259 -13.61 -20.47 6.18
CA GLN A 259 -14.63 -20.54 7.23
C GLN A 259 -14.80 -19.23 8.02
N HIS A 260 -13.78 -18.38 8.05
CA HIS A 260 -13.69 -17.29 9.03
C HIS A 260 -13.37 -15.91 8.46
N LEU A 261 -12.91 -15.82 7.21
CA LEU A 261 -12.63 -14.54 6.55
C LEU A 261 -13.60 -14.29 5.39
N PRO A 262 -14.25 -13.13 5.34
CA PRO A 262 -14.95 -12.71 4.13
C PRO A 262 -13.93 -12.50 3.01
N GLU A 263 -14.31 -12.87 1.79
CA GLU A 263 -13.47 -12.67 0.60
C GLU A 263 -13.33 -11.20 0.24
N ASN A 264 -14.39 -10.39 0.40
CA ASN A 264 -14.38 -8.97 0.04
C ASN A 264 -15.06 -8.06 1.09
N PRO A 265 -14.51 -7.95 2.31
CA PRO A 265 -15.12 -7.16 3.39
C PRO A 265 -15.25 -5.67 3.07
N LEU A 266 -14.36 -5.11 2.24
CA LEU A 266 -14.40 -3.70 1.86
C LEU A 266 -15.58 -3.42 0.92
N ARG A 267 -15.80 -4.28 -0.08
CA ARG A 267 -16.99 -4.20 -0.94
C ARG A 267 -18.27 -4.45 -0.16
N ASP A 268 -18.29 -5.47 0.71
CA ASP A 268 -19.46 -5.80 1.53
C ASP A 268 -19.84 -4.65 2.48
N TYR A 269 -18.86 -3.87 2.93
CA TYR A 269 -19.11 -2.68 3.74
C TYR A 269 -19.73 -1.52 2.94
N GLY A 270 -19.44 -1.44 1.64
CA GLY A 270 -19.88 -0.39 0.73
C GLY A 270 -18.89 0.77 0.65
N LEU A 271 -18.33 1.03 -0.53
CA LEU A 271 -17.30 2.05 -0.74
C LEU A 271 -17.82 3.46 -0.44
N GLU A 272 -19.03 3.80 -0.89
CA GLU A 272 -19.68 5.09 -0.62
C GLU A 272 -19.81 5.32 0.88
N LYS A 273 -20.10 4.27 1.64
CA LYS A 273 -20.19 4.32 3.10
C LYS A 273 -18.83 4.57 3.73
N ILE A 274 -17.76 3.92 3.25
CA ILE A 274 -16.38 4.19 3.72
C ILE A 274 -16.04 5.68 3.50
N VAL A 275 -16.36 6.23 2.34
CA VAL A 275 -16.07 7.64 2.01
C VAL A 275 -16.91 8.61 2.85
N ALA A 276 -18.20 8.32 3.02
CA ALA A 276 -19.07 9.12 3.87
C ALA A 276 -18.59 9.12 5.32
N GLU A 277 -18.22 7.96 5.87
CA GLU A 277 -17.69 7.84 7.24
C GLU A 277 -16.32 8.52 7.40
N ALA A 278 -15.45 8.46 6.39
CA ALA A 278 -14.16 9.16 6.42
C ALA A 278 -14.37 10.69 6.48
N LYS A 279 -15.27 11.22 5.63
CA LYS A 279 -15.61 12.65 5.61
C LYS A 279 -16.29 13.08 6.92
N ALA A 280 -17.24 12.30 7.42
CA ALA A 280 -17.92 12.56 8.69
C ALA A 280 -16.93 12.60 9.86
N GLY A 281 -15.97 11.66 9.89
CA GLY A 281 -14.93 11.62 10.92
C GLY A 281 -14.08 12.90 10.97
N LEU A 282 -13.80 13.54 9.83
CA LEU A 282 -13.09 14.83 9.79
C LEU A 282 -13.90 15.97 10.42
N VAL A 283 -15.23 15.95 10.26
CA VAL A 283 -16.12 16.95 10.84
C VAL A 283 -16.30 16.73 12.33
N GLU A 284 -16.58 15.49 12.74
CA GLU A 284 -16.81 15.12 14.14
C GLU A 284 -15.59 15.38 15.03
N THR A 285 -14.38 15.18 14.49
CA THR A 285 -13.13 15.45 15.20
C THR A 285 -12.70 16.93 15.16
N GLY A 286 -13.47 17.78 14.50
CA GLY A 286 -13.18 19.21 14.36
C GLY A 286 -12.00 19.53 13.44
N VAL A 287 -11.54 18.56 12.63
CA VAL A 287 -10.47 18.78 11.63
C VAL A 287 -10.95 19.69 10.51
N LEU A 288 -12.24 19.60 10.14
CA LEU A 288 -12.88 20.42 9.13
C LEU A 288 -14.28 20.88 9.56
N PRO A 289 -14.68 22.13 9.26
CA PRO A 289 -16.10 22.46 9.24
C PRO A 289 -16.80 21.75 8.08
N GLU A 290 -18.09 21.46 8.22
CA GLU A 290 -18.90 20.79 7.19
C GLU A 290 -18.85 21.51 5.83
N SER A 291 -18.84 22.84 5.85
CA SER A 291 -18.73 23.67 4.64
C SER A 291 -17.42 23.49 3.85
N ALA A 292 -16.37 22.93 4.47
CA ALA A 292 -15.08 22.69 3.82
C ALA A 292 -14.99 21.30 3.17
N LEU A 293 -16.00 20.43 3.32
CA LEU A 293 -16.01 19.12 2.67
C LEU A 293 -15.99 19.20 1.13
N THR A 294 -16.44 20.32 0.56
CA THR A 294 -16.40 20.57 -0.89
C THR A 294 -14.99 20.81 -1.42
N TRP A 295 -14.00 21.05 -0.55
CA TRP A 295 -12.60 21.19 -0.95
C TRP A 295 -11.89 19.84 -1.10
N LEU A 296 -12.50 18.77 -0.60
CA LEU A 296 -11.92 17.45 -0.63
C LEU A 296 -12.06 16.82 -2.03
N PRO A 297 -11.02 16.10 -2.51
CA PRO A 297 -11.08 15.42 -3.79
C PRO A 297 -12.11 14.28 -3.77
N ASP A 298 -12.56 13.88 -4.96
CA ASP A 298 -13.26 12.61 -5.11
C ASP A 298 -12.25 11.46 -5.03
N VAL A 299 -12.35 10.69 -3.95
CA VAL A 299 -11.45 9.56 -3.67
C VAL A 299 -12.01 8.22 -4.15
N MET A 300 -13.27 8.17 -4.62
CA MET A 300 -13.90 6.94 -5.13
C MET A 300 -13.08 6.31 -6.27
N ILE A 301 -12.47 7.15 -7.11
CA ILE A 301 -11.69 6.72 -8.27
C ILE A 301 -10.50 5.81 -7.92
N TYR A 302 -10.02 5.83 -6.67
CA TYR A 302 -8.86 5.06 -6.19
C TYR A 302 -9.23 3.68 -5.63
N PHE A 303 -10.51 3.30 -5.71
CA PHE A 303 -11.03 2.06 -5.16
C PHE A 303 -11.85 1.25 -6.17
N LYS A 304 -11.78 1.61 -7.47
CA LYS A 304 -12.48 0.91 -8.56
C LYS A 304 -12.12 -0.58 -8.66
N TRP A 305 -10.93 -0.96 -8.22
CA TRP A 305 -10.49 -2.36 -8.17
C TRP A 305 -11.33 -3.23 -7.23
N LEU A 306 -12.11 -2.65 -6.31
CA LEU A 306 -13.05 -3.41 -5.46
C LEU A 306 -14.30 -3.90 -6.22
N GLU A 307 -14.57 -3.32 -7.39
CA GLU A 307 -15.73 -3.67 -8.22
C GLU A 307 -15.45 -4.86 -9.15
N THR A 308 -14.18 -5.12 -9.47
CA THR A 308 -13.70 -6.21 -10.34
C THR A 308 -13.58 -7.53 -9.59
#